data_AF-A0A953N5Z1-F1
#
_entry.id   AF-A0A953N5Z1-F1
#
_cell.length_a   1.000
_cell.length_b   1.000
_cell.length_c   1.000
_cell.angle_alpha   90.00
_cell.angle_beta   90.00
_cell.angle_gamma   90.00
#
_symmetry.space_group_name_H-M   'P 1'
#
loop_
_entity.id
_entity.type
_entity.pdbx_description
1 polymer ?
#
loop_
_entity_poly.entity_id
_entity_poly.type
_entity_poly.pdbx_seq_one_letter_code
_entity_poly.pdbx_strand_id
1 'polypeptide(L)' 'MHEKESSEFILGGGDPGIPDALFGVKKNYLESSFAEVYRRYGTIERYFSEGLKINSKQQQQLQDLYLVVLSHQ' A
#
# COMPACT_ATOMS: atom_id res chain seq x y z
N MET A 1 10.66 -11.00 6.96
CA MET A 1 9.31 -11.14 7.56
C MET A 1 9.43 -12.16 8.70
N HIS A 2 8.80 -11.90 9.85
CA HIS A 2 9.03 -12.53 11.16
C HIS A 2 8.45 -13.97 11.29
N GLU A 3 8.80 -14.83 10.33
CA GLU A 3 8.21 -16.16 10.18
C GLU A 3 8.70 -17.14 11.27
N LYS A 4 9.96 -16.98 11.71
CA LYS A 4 10.51 -17.74 12.84
C LYS A 4 9.83 -17.38 14.15
N GLU A 5 9.67 -16.09 14.47
CA GLU A 5 9.04 -15.66 15.72
C GLU A 5 7.57 -16.06 15.78
N SER A 6 6.86 -16.01 14.65
CA SER A 6 5.46 -16.46 14.55
C SER A 6 5.33 -17.97 14.80
N SER A 7 6.25 -18.77 14.24
CA SER A 7 6.26 -20.22 14.43
C SER A 7 6.56 -20.61 15.89
N GLU A 8 7.55 -19.96 16.52
CA GLU A 8 7.88 -20.19 17.94
C GLU A 8 6.71 -19.80 18.86
N PHE A 9 5.99 -18.72 18.56
CA PHE A 9 4.81 -18.29 19.31
C PHE A 9 3.66 -19.32 19.23
N ILE A 10 3.37 -19.84 18.04
CA ILE A 10 2.32 -20.85 17.83
C ILE A 10 2.71 -22.17 18.52
N LEU A 11 3.98 -22.59 18.41
CA LEU A 11 4.49 -23.79 19.09
C LEU A 11 4.43 -23.68 20.62
N GLY A 12 4.53 -22.47 21.17
CA GLY A 12 4.31 -22.18 22.59
C GLY A 12 2.84 -22.18 23.04
N GLY A 13 1.90 -22.49 22.15
CA GLY A 13 0.46 -22.49 22.42
C GLY A 13 -0.24 -21.13 22.19
N GLY A 14 0.44 -20.18 21.54
CA GLY A 14 -0.13 -18.90 21.14
C GLY A 14 -1.18 -19.03 20.04
N ASP A 15 -2.17 -18.14 20.06
CA ASP A 15 -3.22 -18.08 19.03
C ASP A 15 -2.63 -17.62 17.68
N PRO A 16 -2.70 -18.43 16.61
CA PRO A 16 -2.19 -18.06 15.28
C PRO A 16 -2.85 -16.79 14.70
N GLY A 17 -4.04 -16.40 15.17
CA GLY A 17 -4.67 -15.14 14.79
C GLY A 17 -3.95 -13.88 15.31
N ILE A 18 -3.12 -14.00 16.33
CA ILE A 18 -2.37 -12.86 16.92
C ILE A 18 -1.21 -12.42 16.01
N PRO A 19 -0.31 -13.30 15.55
CA PRO A 19 0.70 -12.95 14.54
C PRO A 19 0.09 -12.40 13.25
N ASP A 20 -1.00 -12.98 12.75
CA ASP A 20 -1.69 -12.48 11.55
C ASP A 20 -2.25 -11.07 11.75
N ALA A 21 -2.80 -10.79 12.93
CA ALA A 21 -3.31 -9.46 13.26
C ALA A 21 -2.21 -8.40 13.42
N LEU A 22 -1.02 -8.80 13.86
CA LEU A 22 0.13 -7.92 14.15
C LEU A 22 1.04 -7.71 12.93
N PHE A 23 1.32 -8.76 12.17
CA PHE A 23 2.26 -8.75 11.04
C PHE A 23 1.57 -8.75 9.67
N GLY A 24 0.27 -9.03 9.62
CA GLY A 24 -0.52 -8.98 8.40
C GLY A 24 -0.83 -7.55 7.95
N VAL A 25 -0.83 -7.36 6.63
CA VAL A 25 -1.43 -6.16 6.03
C VAL A 25 -2.93 -6.39 5.90
N LYS A 26 -3.73 -5.47 6.43
CA LYS A 26 -5.19 -5.53 6.33
C LYS A 26 -5.66 -4.53 5.28
N LYS A 27 -6.68 -4.91 4.51
CA LYS A 27 -7.28 -4.07 3.45
C LYS A 27 -7.67 -2.68 3.96
N ASN A 28 -8.22 -2.62 5.17
CA ASN A 28 -8.65 -1.39 5.82
C ASN A 28 -7.51 -0.39 6.08
N TYR A 29 -6.25 -0.83 6.20
CA TYR A 29 -5.10 0.08 6.31
C TYR A 29 -4.94 0.89 5.03
N LEU A 30 -4.99 0.22 3.88
CA LEU A 30 -4.90 0.87 2.57
C LEU A 30 -6.11 1.76 2.30
N GLU A 31 -7.31 1.30 2.63
CA GLU A 31 -8.54 2.09 2.48
C GLU A 31 -8.50 3.37 3.32
N SER A 32 -8.00 3.28 4.56
CA SER A 32 -7.84 4.44 5.44
C SER A 32 -6.81 5.44 4.90
N SER A 33 -5.69 4.95 4.33
CA SER A 33 -4.70 5.81 3.68
C SER A 33 -5.28 6.54 2.46
N PHE A 34 -6.05 5.85 1.61
CA PHE A 34 -6.73 6.50 0.48
C PHE A 34 -7.78 7.51 0.95
N ALA A 35 -8.58 7.19 1.97
CA ALA A 35 -9.54 8.12 2.55
C ALA A 35 -8.85 9.41 3.02
N GLU A 36 -7.67 9.31 3.63
CA GLU A 36 -6.90 10.48 4.05
C GLU A 36 -6.34 11.29 2.87
N VAL A 37 -5.86 10.61 1.83
CA VAL A 37 -5.44 11.26 0.57
C VAL A 37 -6.60 12.06 -0.03
N TYR A 38 -7.78 11.46 -0.18
CA TYR A 38 -8.95 12.14 -0.72
C TYR A 38 -9.43 13.27 0.20
N ARG A 39 -9.39 13.09 1.53
CA ARG A 39 -9.78 14.13 2.50
C ARG A 39 -8.88 15.36 2.43
N ARG A 40 -7.55 15.18 2.28
CA ARG A 40 -6.59 16.29 2.28
C ARG A 40 -6.40 16.93 0.91
N TYR A 41 -6.41 16.13 -0.16
CA TYR A 41 -6.01 16.56 -1.50
C TYR A 41 -7.13 16.47 -2.54
N GLY A 42 -8.25 15.81 -2.21
CA GLY A 42 -9.42 15.66 -3.09
C GLY A 42 -9.26 14.63 -4.20
N THR A 43 -8.04 14.46 -4.74
CA THR A 43 -7.73 13.52 -5.82
C THR A 43 -6.32 12.94 -5.65
N ILE A 44 -6.04 11.83 -6.31
CA ILE A 44 -4.71 11.21 -6.27
C ILE A 44 -3.68 12.09 -7.02
N GLU A 45 -4.06 12.71 -8.12
CA GLU A 45 -3.21 13.60 -8.93
C GLU A 45 -2.75 14.83 -8.13
N ARG A 46 -3.64 15.38 -7.29
CA ARG A 46 -3.32 16.47 -6.37
C ARG A 46 -2.42 16.00 -5.22
N TYR A 47 -2.59 14.79 -4.71
CA TYR A 47 -1.64 14.23 -3.76
C TYR A 47 -0.23 14.08 -4.35
N PHE A 48 -0.13 13.59 -5.59
CA PHE A 48 1.16 13.51 -6.29
C PHE A 48 1.77 14.89 -6.49
N SER A 49 1.02 15.88 -6.97
CA SER A 49 1.56 17.21 -7.26
C SER A 49 1.81 18.08 -6.03
N GLU A 50 0.87 18.11 -5.07
CA GLU A 50 0.95 18.97 -3.89
C GLU A 50 1.65 18.28 -2.70
N GLY A 51 1.39 16.99 -2.49
CA GLY A 51 1.94 16.20 -1.40
C GLY A 51 3.33 15.65 -1.69
N LEU A 52 3.51 14.99 -2.84
CA LEU A 52 4.77 14.35 -3.23
C LEU A 52 5.68 15.22 -4.11
N LYS A 53 5.20 16.40 -4.53
CA LYS A 53 5.92 17.33 -5.43
C LYS A 53 6.26 16.72 -6.80
N ILE A 54 5.40 15.83 -7.27
CA ILE A 54 5.46 15.19 -8.59
C ILE A 54 4.43 15.87 -9.49
N ASN A 55 4.88 16.79 -10.34
CA ASN A 55 3.99 17.55 -11.21
C ASN A 55 3.35 16.70 -12.32
N SER A 56 2.38 17.24 -13.04
CA SER A 56 1.63 16.51 -14.08
C SER A 56 2.50 15.93 -15.19
N LYS A 57 3.59 16.62 -15.59
CA LYS A 57 4.54 16.11 -16.58
C LYS A 57 5.25 14.87 -16.05
N GLN A 58 5.70 14.89 -14.80
CA GLN A 58 6.32 13.73 -14.17
C GLN A 58 5.33 12.59 -13.93
N GLN A 59 4.08 12.90 -13.59
CA GLN A 59 3.01 11.89 -13.50
C GLN A 59 2.77 11.22 -14.86
N GLN A 60 2.76 11.99 -15.95
CA GLN A 60 2.66 11.42 -17.30
C GLN A 60 3.86 10.54 -17.62
N GLN A 61 5.08 10.95 -17.27
CA GLN A 61 6.28 10.12 -17.47
C GLN A 61 6.19 8.80 -16.69
N LEU A 62 5.66 8.81 -15.45
CA LEU A 62 5.43 7.58 -14.69
C LEU A 62 4.40 6.68 -15.38
N GLN A 63 3.29 7.25 -15.86
CA GLN A 63 2.31 6.51 -16.65
C GLN A 63 2.93 5.93 -17.92
N ASP A 64 3.71 6.71 -18.66
CA ASP A 64 4.39 6.26 -19.87
C ASP A 64 5.45 5.19 -19.57
N LEU A 65 6.00 5.12 -18.35
CA LEU A 65 6.96 4.08 -17.95
C LEU A 65 6.28 2.79 -17.52
N TYR A 66 5.18 2.88 -16.76
CA TYR A 66 4.55 1.74 -16.10
C TYR A 66 3.25 1.26 -16.74
N LEU A 67 2.60 2.10 -17.55
CA LEU A 67 1.38 1.78 -18.30
C LEU A 67 1.64 1.49 -19.78
N VAL A 68 2.90 1.30 -20.20
CA VAL A 68 3.19 0.68 -21.51
C VAL A 68 2.63 -0.74 -21.48
N VAL A 69 1.36 -0.85 -21.90
CA VAL A 69 0.82 -1.96 -22.68
C VAL A 69 1.03 -3.31 -21.99
N LEU A 70 0.15 -3.62 -21.03
CA LEU A 70 -0.40 -4.99 -20.88
C LEU A 70 -1.28 -5.33 -22.11
N SER A 71 -0.72 -5.15 -23.31
CA SER A 71 -1.25 -5.65 -24.57
C SER A 71 -0.18 -6.55 -25.18
N HIS A 72 0.01 -7.71 -24.56
CA HIS A 72 0.45 -8.92 -25.25
C HIS A 72 -0.03 -10.16 -24.48
N GLN A 73 -1.01 -10.82 -25.11
CA GLN A 73 -1.49 -12.22 -25.00
C GLN A 73 -2.25 -12.64 -23.73
#